data_AF-B9SQW6-F1
#
_entry.id   AF-B9SQW6-F1
#
_cell.length_a   1.000
_cell.length_b   1.000
_cell.length_c   1.000
_cell.angle_alpha   90.00
_cell.angle_beta   90.00
_cell.angle_gamma   90.00
#
_symmetry.space_group_name_H-M   'P 1'
#
loop_
_entity.id
_entity.type
_entity.pdbx_description
1 polymer ?
#
loop_
_entity_poly.entity_id
_entity_poly.type
_entity_poly.pdbx_seq_one_letter_code
_entity_poly.pdbx_strand_id
1 'polypeptide(L)'
;MSCMDNTQLGGLITTFSFRSQPLMMMNKGFEDFNVSDNNHMFPDSHLRHISQQSLFQMHNQDGSEAIPRWPWFVFLSGAMGCLICSSISHLLACHSKRFNLFFWRLDYAGISLMIVCSFFAPLYYAFYCNPFPRIFYITSITVAGILAIITLLAPALSTPRYRPFRATLFLFMGLSGLIPAAHAVVLHWGHPHIFVSLSYELLMGVLYAAGVGFYVSRIPERWKPGAFDIAGHSHQIFHVFVVLAALSHTAATLVILDFRRKSPACTL
;
A
#
# COMPACT_ATOMS: atom_id res chain seq x y z
N MET A 1 50.89 11.98 24.20
CA MET A 1 50.77 13.43 24.00
C MET A 1 49.29 13.75 23.84
N SER A 2 48.51 13.85 24.90
CA SER A 2 48.42 14.93 25.92
C SER A 2 48.16 16.31 25.33
N CYS A 3 46.89 16.72 25.34
CA CYS A 3 46.46 18.02 25.84
C CYS A 3 44.99 17.90 26.27
N MET A 4 44.80 17.80 27.59
CA MET A 4 43.55 18.15 28.26
C MET A 4 43.67 19.61 28.69
N ASP A 5 42.58 20.37 28.57
CA ASP A 5 42.16 21.25 29.65
C ASP A 5 40.62 21.41 29.61
N ASN A 6 40.00 20.95 30.71
CA ASN A 6 38.65 21.32 31.14
C ASN A 6 38.76 22.74 31.75
N THR A 7 37.78 23.62 31.82
CA THR A 7 36.42 23.46 32.37
C THR A 7 35.77 24.85 32.24
N GLN A 8 34.46 24.95 32.03
CA GLN A 8 33.54 25.82 32.79
C GLN A 8 32.10 25.51 32.33
N LEU A 9 31.32 25.05 33.28
CA LEU A 9 29.94 24.59 33.22
C LEU A 9 29.06 25.74 33.73
N GLY A 10 28.05 26.16 32.97
CA GLY A 10 27.05 27.10 33.51
C GLY A 10 26.14 27.78 32.48
N GLY A 11 25.04 27.11 32.14
CA GLY A 11 23.73 27.75 31.85
C GLY A 11 23.55 28.49 30.52
N LEU A 12 22.79 27.89 29.60
CA LEU A 12 21.52 28.50 29.15
C LEU A 12 20.71 27.49 28.31
N ILE A 13 19.61 27.04 28.90
CA ILE A 13 18.49 26.39 28.23
C ILE A 13 17.89 27.40 27.26
N THR A 14 17.89 27.13 25.96
CA THR A 14 17.05 27.85 24.99
C THR A 14 16.15 26.86 24.26
N THR A 15 14.95 26.78 24.84
CA THR A 15 13.75 26.13 24.34
C THR A 15 13.26 26.85 23.07
N PHE A 16 13.16 26.13 21.95
CA PHE A 16 12.37 26.59 20.80
C PHE A 16 10.89 26.48 21.17
N SER A 17 10.30 27.63 21.51
CA SER A 17 8.89 27.81 21.85
C SER A 17 8.03 27.83 20.58
N PHE A 18 7.20 26.81 20.38
CA PHE A 18 6.06 26.88 19.46
C PHE A 18 4.97 27.71 20.14
N ARG A 19 4.78 28.93 19.64
CA ARG A 19 3.74 29.86 20.11
C ARG A 19 2.36 29.32 19.72
N SER A 20 1.58 28.91 20.70
CA SER A 20 0.14 28.70 20.62
C SER A 20 -0.58 30.06 20.51
N GLN A 21 -1.58 30.13 19.63
CA GLN A 21 -2.59 31.21 19.64
C GLN A 21 -4.00 30.61 19.63
N PRO A 22 -5.00 31.29 20.23
CA PRO A 22 -6.24 30.68 20.67
C PRO A 22 -7.37 30.77 19.66
N LEU A 23 -8.33 29.88 19.88
CA LEU A 23 -9.68 29.82 19.32
C LEU A 23 -10.45 31.14 19.54
N MET A 24 -11.06 31.69 18.49
CA MET A 24 -12.16 32.64 18.58
C MET A 24 -13.32 32.15 17.72
N MET A 25 -14.44 31.84 18.38
CA MET A 25 -15.76 31.70 17.74
C MET A 25 -16.21 33.05 17.20
N MET A 26 -16.82 33.07 16.02
CA MET A 26 -17.73 34.15 15.65
C MET A 26 -18.96 33.60 14.91
N ASN A 27 -20.08 33.78 15.57
CA ASN A 27 -21.44 33.53 15.15
C ASN A 27 -21.90 34.63 14.18
N LYS A 28 -22.49 34.25 13.05
CA LYS A 28 -23.35 35.06 12.17
C LYS A 28 -24.16 34.03 11.38
N GLY A 29 -25.46 33.90 11.56
CA GLY A 29 -26.46 34.96 11.54
C GLY A 29 -27.32 34.66 10.32
N PHE A 30 -28.39 33.89 10.56
CA PHE A 30 -29.45 33.56 9.62
C PHE A 30 -30.24 34.84 9.34
N GLU A 31 -30.27 35.31 8.09
CA GLU A 31 -31.23 36.31 7.64
C GLU A 31 -31.92 35.83 6.37
N ASP A 32 -33.24 35.85 6.46
CA ASP A 32 -34.21 35.46 5.47
C ASP A 32 -34.11 36.29 4.18
N PHE A 33 -34.09 35.61 3.03
CA PHE A 33 -34.46 36.23 1.76
C PHE A 33 -35.77 35.61 1.28
N ASN A 34 -36.86 36.32 1.59
CA ASN A 34 -38.17 36.11 1.02
C ASN A 34 -38.35 37.09 -0.15
N VAL A 35 -38.44 36.57 -1.38
CA VAL A 35 -38.99 37.32 -2.52
C VAL A 35 -40.02 36.43 -3.21
N SER A 36 -41.23 36.95 -3.23
CA SER A 36 -42.47 36.35 -3.70
C SER A 36 -42.47 35.91 -5.17
N ASP A 37 -43.25 34.86 -5.39
CA ASP A 37 -44.10 34.52 -6.54
C ASP A 37 -43.67 34.95 -7.95
N ASN A 38 -43.45 33.93 -8.80
CA ASN A 38 -44.21 33.80 -10.04
C ASN A 38 -44.35 32.32 -10.42
N ASN A 39 -45.61 31.91 -10.62
CA ASN A 39 -46.07 30.58 -11.01
C ASN A 39 -45.33 29.99 -12.22
N HIS A 40 -44.79 28.78 -12.08
CA HIS A 40 -44.93 27.74 -13.12
C HIS A 40 -44.99 26.34 -12.47
N MET A 41 -46.17 25.76 -12.60
CA MET A 41 -46.63 24.45 -12.16
C MET A 41 -45.78 23.28 -12.68
N PHE A 42 -45.04 22.60 -11.80
CA PHE A 42 -44.52 21.22 -11.98
C PHE A 42 -44.50 20.47 -10.63
N PRO A 43 -44.72 19.14 -10.58
CA PRO A 43 -45.15 18.45 -9.35
C PRO A 43 -43.99 17.95 -8.47
N ASP A 44 -43.79 18.58 -7.31
CA ASP A 44 -42.77 18.24 -6.29
C ASP A 44 -42.99 16.90 -5.55
N SER A 45 -44.14 16.25 -5.74
CA SER A 45 -44.46 14.97 -5.09
C SER A 45 -43.59 13.81 -5.60
N HIS A 46 -43.22 13.83 -6.89
CA HIS A 46 -42.33 12.84 -7.48
C HIS A 46 -40.91 12.95 -6.94
N LEU A 47 -40.39 14.17 -6.76
CA LEU A 47 -39.03 14.36 -6.25
C LEU A 47 -38.88 13.95 -4.78
N ARG A 48 -39.91 14.17 -3.95
CA ARG A 48 -39.89 13.66 -2.57
C ARG A 48 -40.00 12.15 -2.50
N HIS A 49 -40.84 11.53 -3.34
CA HIS A 49 -40.89 10.06 -3.42
C HIS A 49 -39.58 9.47 -3.95
N ILE A 50 -38.96 10.08 -4.97
CA ILE A 50 -37.66 9.66 -5.50
C ILE A 50 -36.56 9.88 -4.46
N SER A 51 -36.59 10.97 -3.69
CA SER A 51 -35.64 11.26 -2.62
C SER A 51 -35.79 10.29 -1.44
N GLN A 52 -37.01 10.02 -0.99
CA GLN A 52 -37.25 9.02 0.06
C GLN A 52 -36.94 7.61 -0.42
N GLN A 53 -37.27 7.26 -1.66
CA GLN A 53 -37.00 5.94 -2.23
C GLN A 53 -35.50 5.74 -2.46
N SER A 54 -34.77 6.76 -2.90
CA SER A 54 -33.29 6.73 -3.02
C SER A 54 -32.57 6.71 -1.67
N LEU A 55 -33.09 7.42 -0.66
CA LEU A 55 -32.55 7.40 0.71
C LEU A 55 -32.87 6.08 1.42
N PHE A 56 -34.07 5.51 1.22
CA PHE A 56 -34.46 4.19 1.72
C PHE A 56 -33.76 3.07 0.95
N GLN A 57 -33.40 3.27 -0.31
CA GLN A 57 -32.63 2.33 -1.14
C GLN A 57 -31.12 2.41 -0.87
N MET A 58 -30.60 3.57 -0.44
CA MET A 58 -29.28 3.67 0.19
C MET A 58 -29.27 3.01 1.58
N HIS A 59 -30.31 3.23 2.39
CA HIS A 59 -30.39 2.63 3.73
C HIS A 59 -30.59 1.10 3.68
N ASN A 60 -31.34 0.58 2.70
CA ASN A 60 -31.50 -0.86 2.49
C ASN A 60 -30.29 -1.54 1.84
N GLN A 61 -29.32 -0.80 1.29
CA GLN A 61 -28.02 -1.38 0.90
C GLN A 61 -27.08 -1.61 2.10
N ASP A 62 -27.33 -0.93 3.22
CA ASP A 62 -26.56 -1.11 4.47
C ASP A 62 -27.03 -2.32 5.30
N GLY A 63 -28.14 -2.97 4.89
CA GLY A 63 -28.65 -4.20 5.50
C GLY A 63 -28.00 -5.49 4.96
N SER A 64 -27.11 -5.39 3.97
CA SER A 64 -26.25 -6.50 3.52
C SER A 64 -24.97 -6.45 4.37
N GLU A 65 -24.59 -7.52 5.05
CA GLU A 65 -23.34 -7.56 5.85
C GLU A 65 -22.20 -6.81 5.14
N ALA A 66 -21.84 -5.64 5.66
CA ALA A 66 -20.91 -4.75 4.97
C ALA A 66 -19.53 -5.41 4.97
N ILE A 67 -19.08 -5.86 3.80
CA ILE A 67 -17.78 -6.53 3.65
C ILE A 67 -16.67 -5.60 4.16
N PRO A 68 -15.85 -6.06 5.12
CA PRO A 68 -14.84 -5.20 5.72
C PRO A 68 -13.82 -4.70 4.71
N ARG A 69 -13.58 -3.39 4.67
CA ARG A 69 -12.64 -2.74 3.73
C ARG A 69 -11.21 -2.59 4.28
N TRP A 70 -11.00 -2.90 5.56
CA TRP A 70 -9.68 -2.81 6.21
C TRP A 70 -8.55 -3.54 5.46
N PRO A 71 -8.74 -4.72 4.82
CA PRO A 71 -7.64 -5.40 4.13
C PRO A 71 -7.09 -4.57 2.96
N TRP A 72 -7.96 -3.81 2.29
CA TRP A 72 -7.56 -2.92 1.21
C TRP A 72 -6.75 -1.72 1.73
N PHE A 73 -7.11 -1.16 2.88
CA PHE A 73 -6.33 -0.11 3.53
C PHE A 73 -4.96 -0.60 4.02
N VAL A 74 -4.84 -1.87 4.42
CA VAL A 74 -3.53 -2.48 4.75
C VAL A 74 -2.63 -2.54 3.52
N PHE A 75 -3.16 -2.95 2.37
CA PHE A 75 -2.40 -2.89 1.11
C PHE A 75 -1.97 -1.45 0.79
N LEU A 76 -2.90 -0.50 0.84
CA LEU A 76 -2.61 0.90 0.52
C LEU A 76 -1.55 1.50 1.45
N SER A 77 -1.64 1.24 2.76
CA SER A 77 -0.65 1.72 3.72
C SER A 77 0.73 1.10 3.50
N GLY A 78 0.80 -0.18 3.14
CA GLY A 78 2.05 -0.85 2.78
C GLY A 78 2.67 -0.28 1.50
N ALA A 79 1.86 -0.05 0.47
CA ALA A 79 2.32 0.57 -0.79
C ALA A 79 2.82 2.00 -0.57
N MET A 80 2.06 2.83 0.15
CA MET A 80 2.48 4.18 0.52
C MET A 80 3.75 4.16 1.38
N GLY A 81 3.81 3.27 2.36
CA GLY A 81 4.98 3.09 3.22
C GLY A 81 6.23 2.73 2.40
N CYS A 82 6.12 1.84 1.43
CA CYS A 82 7.22 1.51 0.52
C CYS A 82 7.67 2.71 -0.31
N LEU A 83 6.75 3.45 -0.92
CA LEU A 83 7.08 4.61 -1.74
C LEU A 83 7.72 5.74 -0.91
N ILE A 84 7.24 5.96 0.32
CA ILE A 84 7.84 6.90 1.27
C ILE A 84 9.24 6.46 1.65
N CYS A 85 9.43 5.19 2.02
CA CYS A 85 10.75 4.64 2.35
C CYS A 85 11.73 4.81 1.20
N SER A 86 11.31 4.51 -0.04
CA SER A 86 12.10 4.73 -1.25
C SER A 86 12.46 6.20 -1.45
N SER A 87 11.46 7.09 -1.39
CA SER A 87 11.66 8.52 -1.61
C SER A 87 12.62 9.15 -0.60
N ILE A 88 12.43 8.86 0.70
CA ILE A 88 13.32 9.33 1.77
C ILE A 88 14.72 8.78 1.57
N SER A 89 14.85 7.50 1.20
CA SER A 89 16.14 6.85 1.05
C SER A 89 16.95 7.46 -0.09
N HIS A 90 16.31 7.71 -1.23
CA HIS A 90 16.95 8.37 -2.37
C HIS A 90 17.29 9.83 -2.09
N LEU A 91 16.43 10.56 -1.38
CA LEU A 91 16.68 11.94 -1.01
C LEU A 91 17.88 12.10 -0.05
N LEU A 92 18.01 11.20 0.92
CA LEU A 92 18.98 11.32 2.02
C LEU A 92 20.22 10.42 1.83
N ALA A 93 20.31 9.65 0.75
CA ALA A 93 21.43 8.76 0.48
C ALA A 93 22.80 9.47 0.38
N CYS A 94 22.85 10.75 0.00
CA CYS A 94 24.09 11.49 -0.15
C CYS A 94 24.67 12.04 1.17
N HIS A 95 23.93 11.98 2.29
CA HIS A 95 24.28 12.69 3.51
C HIS A 95 25.58 12.18 4.17
N SER A 96 25.72 10.88 4.40
CA SER A 96 26.96 10.27 4.90
C SER A 96 26.99 8.77 4.65
N LYS A 97 28.17 8.14 4.72
CA LYS A 97 28.31 6.69 4.51
C LYS A 97 27.43 5.85 5.45
N ARG A 98 27.30 6.27 6.72
CA ARG A 98 26.46 5.55 7.71
C ARG A 98 24.97 5.67 7.37
N PHE A 99 24.52 6.89 7.06
CA PHE A 99 23.13 7.14 6.68
C PHE A 99 22.78 6.47 5.34
N ASN A 100 23.68 6.53 4.35
CA ASN A 100 23.53 5.85 3.07
C ASN A 100 23.23 4.35 3.25
N LEU A 101 24.04 3.65 4.06
CA LEU A 101 23.82 2.21 4.34
C LEU A 101 22.49 1.94 5.06
N PHE A 102 22.05 2.83 5.95
CA PHE A 102 20.76 2.71 6.63
C PHE A 102 19.60 2.92 5.67
N PHE A 103 19.64 3.97 4.84
CA PHE A 103 18.58 4.30 3.89
C PHE A 103 18.43 3.23 2.81
N TRP A 104 19.50 2.67 2.26
CA TRP A 104 19.36 1.54 1.32
C TRP A 104 18.72 0.30 1.96
N ARG A 105 18.93 0.07 3.27
CA ARG A 105 18.24 -1.01 4.00
C ARG A 105 16.78 -0.68 4.24
N LEU A 106 16.47 0.59 4.52
CA LEU A 106 15.10 1.08 4.69
C LEU A 106 14.29 0.93 3.39
N ASP A 107 14.89 1.26 2.25
CA ASP A 107 14.28 1.06 0.92
C ASP A 107 13.92 -0.42 0.68
N TYR A 108 14.87 -1.33 0.94
CA TYR A 108 14.60 -2.77 0.85
C TYR A 108 13.56 -3.27 1.86
N ALA A 109 13.52 -2.71 3.07
CA ALA A 109 12.48 -3.01 4.05
C ALA A 109 11.10 -2.52 3.59
N GLY A 110 11.05 -1.39 2.87
CA GLY A 110 9.84 -0.90 2.21
C GLY A 110 9.28 -1.89 1.20
N ILE A 111 10.14 -2.50 0.37
CA ILE A 111 9.73 -3.56 -0.56
C ILE A 111 9.13 -4.75 0.20
N SER A 112 9.77 -5.20 1.28
CA SER A 112 9.23 -6.28 2.12
C SER A 112 7.86 -5.91 2.70
N LEU A 113 7.69 -4.67 3.20
CA LEU A 113 6.42 -4.17 3.72
C LEU A 113 5.32 -4.22 2.65
N MET A 114 5.59 -3.73 1.44
CA MET A 114 4.64 -3.75 0.32
C MET A 114 4.21 -5.18 -0.03
N ILE A 115 5.15 -6.13 -0.10
CA ILE A 115 4.86 -7.54 -0.40
C ILE A 115 3.94 -8.13 0.68
N VAL A 116 4.22 -7.90 1.96
CA VAL A 116 3.37 -8.46 3.04
C VAL A 116 1.96 -7.89 2.96
N CYS A 117 1.85 -6.57 2.87
CA CYS A 117 0.57 -5.87 2.86
C CYS A 117 -0.28 -6.20 1.63
N SER A 118 0.33 -6.46 0.45
CA SER A 118 -0.41 -6.84 -0.75
C SER A 118 -1.12 -8.19 -0.64
N PHE A 119 -0.67 -9.09 0.25
CA PHE A 119 -1.33 -10.39 0.42
C PHE A 119 -2.63 -10.29 1.23
N PHE A 120 -2.82 -9.25 2.04
CA PHE A 120 -3.96 -9.17 2.97
C PHE A 120 -5.30 -9.13 2.24
N ALA A 121 -5.47 -8.24 1.24
CA ALA A 121 -6.74 -8.09 0.54
C ALA A 121 -7.12 -9.34 -0.29
N PRO A 122 -6.28 -9.88 -1.18
CA PRO A 122 -6.62 -11.08 -1.95
C PRO A 122 -6.91 -12.27 -1.04
N LEU A 123 -6.07 -12.54 -0.03
CA LEU A 123 -6.27 -13.68 0.87
C LEU A 123 -7.54 -13.54 1.69
N TYR A 124 -7.83 -12.34 2.21
CA TYR A 124 -9.02 -12.11 3.01
C TYR A 124 -10.31 -12.30 2.20
N TYR A 125 -10.38 -11.73 0.99
CA TYR A 125 -11.58 -11.80 0.16
C TYR A 125 -11.76 -13.14 -0.56
N ALA A 126 -10.66 -13.77 -1.02
CA ALA A 126 -10.71 -15.10 -1.62
C ALA A 126 -11.17 -16.16 -0.60
N PHE A 127 -10.59 -16.14 0.60
CA PHE A 127 -10.87 -17.14 1.64
C PHE A 127 -11.83 -16.62 2.72
N TYR A 128 -12.71 -15.67 2.37
CA TYR A 128 -13.64 -15.05 3.32
C TYR A 128 -14.47 -16.09 4.10
N CYS A 129 -14.98 -17.10 3.39
CA CYS A 129 -15.78 -18.19 3.95
C CYS A 129 -14.95 -19.34 4.56
N ASN A 130 -13.64 -19.34 4.37
CA ASN A 130 -12.76 -20.43 4.82
C ASN A 130 -11.73 -19.88 5.81
N PRO A 131 -12.06 -19.79 7.11
CA PRO A 131 -11.20 -19.11 8.09
C PRO A 131 -9.85 -19.78 8.28
N PHE A 132 -9.78 -21.11 8.19
CA PHE A 132 -8.54 -21.87 8.39
C PHE A 132 -7.45 -21.52 7.36
N PRO A 133 -7.66 -21.70 6.03
CA PRO A 133 -6.64 -21.33 5.04
C PRO A 133 -6.35 -19.83 5.06
N ARG A 134 -7.36 -18.98 5.29
CA ARG A 134 -7.18 -17.53 5.41
C ARG A 134 -6.16 -17.17 6.49
N ILE A 135 -6.36 -17.67 7.71
CA ILE A 135 -5.47 -17.39 8.84
C ILE A 135 -4.08 -17.97 8.58
N PHE A 136 -3.99 -19.19 8.07
CA PHE A 136 -2.72 -19.84 7.76
C PHE A 136 -1.88 -19.03 6.75
N TYR A 137 -2.48 -18.58 5.64
CA TYR A 137 -1.74 -17.82 4.62
C TYR A 137 -1.37 -16.40 5.11
N ILE A 138 -2.27 -15.70 5.79
CA ILE A 138 -1.98 -14.35 6.31
C ILE A 138 -0.90 -14.41 7.41
N THR A 139 -0.96 -15.38 8.31
CA THR A 139 0.05 -15.52 9.37
C THR A 139 1.42 -15.90 8.81
N SER A 140 1.48 -16.84 7.86
CA SER A 140 2.74 -17.26 7.26
C SER A 140 3.44 -16.13 6.50
N ILE A 141 2.74 -15.35 5.68
CA ILE A 141 3.34 -14.20 4.99
C ILE A 141 3.75 -13.09 5.95
N THR A 142 2.97 -12.86 7.03
CA THR A 142 3.31 -11.87 8.05
C THR A 142 4.58 -12.25 8.80
N VAL A 143 4.71 -13.51 9.22
CA VAL A 143 5.92 -14.02 9.90
C VAL A 143 7.13 -13.93 8.98
N ALA A 144 7.01 -14.37 7.73
CA ALA A 144 8.09 -14.27 6.75
C ALA A 144 8.51 -12.81 6.52
N GLY A 145 7.54 -11.91 6.42
CA GLY A 145 7.75 -10.47 6.28
C GLY A 145 8.47 -9.81 7.46
N ILE A 146 8.04 -10.13 8.69
CA ILE A 146 8.69 -9.64 9.91
C ILE A 146 10.14 -10.11 9.96
N LEU A 147 10.39 -11.39 9.67
CA LEU A 147 11.74 -11.94 9.58
C LEU A 147 12.57 -11.20 8.51
N ALA A 148 11.98 -10.88 7.35
CA ALA A 148 12.67 -10.17 6.28
C ALA A 148 13.08 -8.77 6.73
N ILE A 149 12.15 -8.00 7.30
CA ILE A 149 12.41 -6.65 7.81
C ILE A 149 13.48 -6.69 8.91
N ILE A 150 13.41 -7.63 9.85
CA ILE A 150 14.43 -7.79 10.90
C ILE A 150 15.80 -8.05 10.29
N THR A 151 15.90 -8.96 9.30
CA THR A 151 17.19 -9.29 8.67
C THR A 151 17.80 -8.14 7.87
N LEU A 152 16.96 -7.22 7.36
CA LEU A 152 17.39 -6.06 6.60
C LEU A 152 17.85 -4.92 7.52
N LEU A 153 17.09 -4.66 8.59
CA LEU A 153 17.34 -3.52 9.47
C LEU A 153 18.33 -3.83 10.59
N ALA A 154 18.41 -5.07 11.08
CA ALA A 154 19.35 -5.45 12.14
C ALA A 154 20.81 -5.46 11.61
N PRO A 155 21.72 -4.63 12.16
CA PRO A 155 23.10 -4.55 11.67
C PRO A 155 23.84 -5.89 11.67
N ALA A 156 23.63 -6.73 12.70
CA ALA A 156 24.24 -8.06 12.79
C ALA A 156 23.80 -9.01 11.66
N LEU A 157 22.54 -8.93 11.25
CA LEU A 157 21.93 -9.81 10.24
C LEU A 157 22.05 -9.24 8.81
N SER A 158 22.41 -7.96 8.68
CA SER A 158 22.64 -7.31 7.39
C SER A 158 23.96 -7.70 6.72
N THR A 159 24.84 -8.44 7.41
CA THR A 159 26.15 -8.84 6.91
C THR A 159 26.07 -9.76 5.67
N PRO A 160 27.13 -9.84 4.84
CA PRO A 160 27.14 -10.69 3.64
C PRO A 160 26.87 -12.17 3.93
N ARG A 161 27.21 -12.65 5.13
CA ARG A 161 26.98 -14.04 5.57
C ARG A 161 25.50 -14.45 5.51
N TYR A 162 24.57 -13.52 5.78
CA TYR A 162 23.12 -13.78 5.75
C TYR A 162 22.46 -13.43 4.40
N ARG A 163 23.25 -13.02 3.39
CA ARG A 163 22.73 -12.74 2.05
C ARG A 163 21.92 -13.90 1.44
N PRO A 164 22.37 -15.18 1.49
CA PRO A 164 21.56 -16.28 0.95
C PRO A 164 20.26 -16.46 1.72
N PHE A 165 20.28 -16.33 3.05
CA PHE A 165 19.07 -16.42 3.88
C PHE A 165 18.03 -15.36 3.49
N ARG A 166 18.45 -14.09 3.34
CA ARG A 166 17.55 -13.02 2.88
C ARG A 166 17.00 -13.30 1.49
N ALA A 167 17.84 -13.74 0.55
CA ALA A 167 17.42 -14.07 -0.81
C ALA A 167 16.36 -15.18 -0.81
N THR A 168 16.57 -16.26 -0.05
CA THR A 168 15.59 -17.35 0.11
C THR A 168 14.29 -16.83 0.71
N LEU A 169 14.35 -15.93 1.69
CA LEU A 169 13.16 -15.37 2.33
C LEU A 169 12.34 -14.52 1.37
N PHE A 170 12.98 -13.63 0.60
CA PHE A 170 12.30 -12.86 -0.45
C PHE A 170 11.73 -13.75 -1.55
N LEU A 171 12.46 -14.78 -1.97
CA LEU A 171 12.00 -15.75 -2.96
C LEU A 171 10.78 -16.52 -2.43
N PHE A 172 10.82 -16.96 -1.18
CA PHE A 172 9.70 -17.62 -0.53
C PHE A 172 8.48 -16.69 -0.47
N MET A 173 8.64 -15.44 -0.01
CA MET A 173 7.55 -14.46 0.04
C MET A 173 6.91 -14.25 -1.34
N GLY A 174 7.72 -14.03 -2.39
CA GLY A 174 7.22 -13.86 -3.75
C GLY A 174 6.50 -15.09 -4.32
N LEU A 175 7.10 -16.28 -4.18
CA LEU A 175 6.53 -17.52 -4.74
C LEU A 175 5.37 -18.08 -3.90
N SER A 176 5.29 -17.73 -2.61
CA SER A 176 4.24 -18.21 -1.72
C SER A 176 2.84 -17.90 -2.22
N GLY A 177 2.66 -16.84 -3.03
CA GLY A 177 1.38 -16.44 -3.60
C GLY A 177 0.80 -17.43 -4.62
N LEU A 178 1.62 -18.31 -5.20
CA LEU A 178 1.15 -19.33 -6.16
C LEU A 178 0.23 -20.37 -5.51
N ILE A 179 0.53 -20.76 -4.26
CA ILE A 179 -0.24 -21.75 -3.51
C ILE A 179 -1.67 -21.25 -3.20
N PRO A 180 -1.89 -20.09 -2.56
CA PRO A 180 -3.23 -19.57 -2.33
C PRO A 180 -3.94 -19.18 -3.62
N ALA A 181 -3.23 -18.78 -4.68
CA ALA A 181 -3.85 -18.55 -5.99
C ALA A 181 -4.44 -19.85 -6.56
N ALA A 182 -3.66 -20.94 -6.59
CA ALA A 182 -4.15 -22.24 -7.04
C ALA A 182 -5.31 -22.76 -6.16
N HIS A 183 -5.20 -22.61 -4.84
CA HIS A 183 -6.26 -22.99 -3.90
C HIS A 183 -7.53 -22.16 -4.12
N ALA A 184 -7.42 -20.85 -4.38
CA ALA A 184 -8.56 -20.00 -4.69
C ALA A 184 -9.25 -20.40 -6.01
N VAL A 185 -8.50 -20.82 -7.04
CA VAL A 185 -9.07 -21.36 -8.29
C VAL A 185 -9.86 -22.63 -8.05
N VAL A 186 -9.30 -23.56 -7.26
CA VAL A 186 -9.97 -24.83 -6.93
C VAL A 186 -11.25 -24.56 -6.13
N LEU A 187 -11.20 -23.65 -5.17
CA LEU A 187 -12.33 -23.33 -4.29
C LEU A 187 -13.47 -22.63 -5.04
N HIS A 188 -13.15 -21.71 -5.94
CA HIS A 188 -14.12 -20.86 -6.64
C HIS A 188 -14.21 -21.21 -8.13
N TRP A 189 -14.11 -22.50 -8.44
CA TRP A 189 -14.11 -22.99 -9.81
C TRP A 189 -15.35 -22.51 -10.58
N GLY A 190 -15.15 -22.01 -11.80
CA GLY A 190 -16.23 -21.51 -12.65
C GLY A 190 -16.66 -20.06 -12.40
N HIS A 191 -16.11 -19.36 -11.39
CA HIS A 191 -16.40 -17.93 -11.19
C HIS A 191 -15.48 -17.02 -12.02
N PRO A 192 -16.01 -16.27 -13.01
CA PRO A 192 -15.19 -15.47 -13.93
C PRO A 192 -14.39 -14.37 -13.23
N HIS A 193 -14.93 -13.79 -12.15
CA HIS A 193 -14.24 -12.77 -11.37
C HIS A 193 -12.90 -13.23 -10.80
N ILE A 194 -12.76 -14.51 -10.42
CA ILE A 194 -11.53 -15.06 -9.88
C ILE A 194 -10.46 -15.14 -10.97
N PHE A 195 -10.82 -15.62 -12.17
CA PHE A 195 -9.90 -15.65 -13.30
C PHE A 195 -9.47 -14.25 -13.75
N VAL A 196 -10.40 -13.29 -13.78
CA VAL A 196 -10.07 -11.89 -14.09
C VAL A 196 -9.13 -11.31 -13.03
N SER A 197 -9.41 -11.52 -11.74
CA SER A 197 -8.51 -11.08 -10.65
C SER A 197 -7.11 -11.70 -10.81
N LEU A 198 -7.02 -13.00 -11.08
CA LEU A 198 -5.74 -13.69 -11.30
C LEU A 198 -5.00 -13.20 -12.54
N SER A 199 -5.72 -12.80 -13.60
CA SER A 199 -5.09 -12.21 -14.79
C SER A 199 -4.40 -10.88 -14.45
N TYR A 200 -4.99 -10.06 -13.58
CA TYR A 200 -4.36 -8.83 -13.08
C TYR A 200 -3.19 -9.11 -12.13
N GLU A 201 -3.25 -10.16 -11.31
CA GLU A 201 -2.11 -10.61 -10.49
C GLU A 201 -0.96 -11.15 -11.37
N LEU A 202 -1.27 -11.87 -12.44
CA LEU A 202 -0.27 -12.31 -13.41
C LEU A 202 0.37 -11.11 -14.12
N LEU A 203 -0.43 -10.13 -14.54
CA LEU A 203 0.06 -8.88 -15.11
C LEU A 203 0.96 -8.13 -14.12
N MET A 204 0.58 -8.06 -12.84
CA MET A 204 1.43 -7.50 -11.77
C MET A 204 2.78 -8.24 -11.73
N GLY A 205 2.78 -9.58 -11.74
CA GLY A 205 4.00 -10.39 -11.74
C GLY A 205 4.89 -10.12 -12.96
N VAL A 206 4.29 -10.00 -14.16
CA VAL A 206 5.01 -9.66 -15.39
C VAL A 206 5.61 -8.25 -15.31
N LEU A 207 4.86 -7.27 -14.81
CA LEU A 207 5.34 -5.89 -14.63
C LEU A 207 6.51 -5.82 -13.65
N TYR A 208 6.45 -6.53 -12.52
CA TYR A 208 7.58 -6.63 -11.59
C TYR A 208 8.79 -7.29 -12.24
N ALA A 209 8.62 -8.41 -12.94
CA ALA A 209 9.70 -9.10 -13.61
C ALA A 209 10.37 -8.23 -14.69
N ALA A 210 9.57 -7.50 -15.47
CA ALA A 210 10.07 -6.54 -16.46
C ALA A 210 10.85 -5.41 -15.80
N GLY A 211 10.33 -4.81 -14.72
CA GLY A 211 11.03 -3.77 -13.95
C GLY A 211 12.38 -4.27 -13.42
N VAL A 212 12.41 -5.45 -12.80
CA VAL A 212 13.66 -6.08 -12.32
C VAL A 212 14.62 -6.33 -13.49
N GLY A 213 14.12 -6.73 -14.65
CA GLY A 213 14.89 -6.88 -15.88
C GLY A 213 15.60 -5.59 -16.29
N PHE A 214 14.90 -4.46 -16.30
CA PHE A 214 15.51 -3.16 -16.56
C PHE A 214 16.55 -2.81 -15.49
N TYR A 215 16.20 -2.93 -14.20
CA TYR A 215 17.09 -2.62 -13.08
C TYR A 215 18.41 -3.41 -13.14
N VAL A 216 18.34 -4.72 -13.40
CA VAL A 216 19.53 -5.60 -13.45
C VAL A 216 20.34 -5.39 -14.72
N SER A 217 19.68 -5.25 -15.87
CA SER A 217 20.36 -5.09 -17.16
C SER A 217 21.04 -3.72 -17.33
N ARG A 218 20.60 -2.72 -16.56
CA ARG A 218 21.06 -1.32 -16.60
C ARG A 218 20.84 -0.68 -17.97
N ILE A 219 19.74 -1.05 -18.62
CA ILE A 219 19.31 -0.50 -19.91
C ILE A 219 18.29 0.62 -19.62
N PRO A 220 18.38 1.78 -20.29
CA PRO A 220 19.18 2.10 -21.48
C PRO A 220 20.56 2.71 -21.21
N GLU A 221 20.92 3.05 -19.98
CA GLU A 221 22.18 3.76 -19.68
C GLU A 221 23.44 2.97 -20.05
N ARG A 222 23.35 1.64 -20.07
CA ARG A 222 24.42 0.76 -20.57
C ARG A 222 24.68 0.94 -22.07
N TRP A 223 23.67 1.29 -22.86
CA TRP A 223 23.81 1.48 -24.31
C TRP A 223 24.37 2.86 -24.66
N LYS A 224 24.05 3.89 -23.87
CA LYS A 224 24.56 5.24 -24.08
C LYS A 224 24.94 5.90 -22.75
N PRO A 225 26.16 5.65 -22.25
CA PRO A 225 26.65 6.27 -21.02
C PRO A 225 26.61 7.81 -21.12
N GLY A 226 26.20 8.48 -20.05
CA GLY A 226 26.08 9.94 -19.99
C GLY A 226 24.75 10.52 -20.52
N ALA A 227 24.01 9.78 -21.33
CA ALA A 227 22.75 10.30 -21.91
C ALA A 227 21.55 10.21 -20.96
N PHE A 228 21.61 9.32 -19.98
CA PHE A 228 20.50 9.01 -19.06
C PHE A 228 20.84 9.37 -17.60
N ASP A 229 21.82 10.24 -17.37
CA ASP A 229 22.33 10.54 -16.01
C ASP A 229 21.28 11.24 -15.11
N ILE A 230 20.37 12.01 -15.70
CA ILE A 230 19.33 12.77 -14.98
C ILE A 230 17.97 12.06 -15.06
N ALA A 231 17.59 11.58 -16.24
CA ALA A 231 16.27 11.03 -16.51
C ALA A 231 16.31 9.81 -17.43
N GLY A 232 15.40 8.86 -17.21
CA GLY A 232 15.20 7.70 -18.07
C GLY A 232 16.22 6.56 -17.87
N HIS A 233 17.04 6.60 -16.82
CA HIS A 233 17.89 5.46 -16.47
C HIS A 233 17.06 4.31 -15.88
N SER A 234 17.61 3.09 -15.95
CA SER A 234 16.95 1.84 -15.54
C SER A 234 16.27 1.89 -14.18
N HIS A 235 16.88 2.54 -13.19
CA HIS A 235 16.32 2.64 -11.84
C HIS A 235 15.05 3.50 -11.77
N GLN A 236 14.94 4.57 -12.58
CA GLN A 236 13.69 5.33 -12.69
C GLN A 236 12.61 4.49 -13.38
N ILE A 237 12.98 3.78 -14.44
CA ILE A 237 12.08 2.86 -15.16
C ILE A 237 11.57 1.78 -14.20
N PHE A 238 12.44 1.19 -13.37
CA PHE A 238 12.08 0.23 -12.35
C PHE A 238 10.99 0.75 -11.41
N HIS A 239 11.15 1.96 -10.86
CA HIS A 239 10.12 2.56 -10.00
C HIS A 239 8.78 2.76 -10.72
N VAL A 240 8.78 3.12 -12.01
CA VAL A 240 7.55 3.19 -12.80
C VAL A 240 6.88 1.82 -12.90
N PHE A 241 7.63 0.76 -13.17
CA PHE A 241 7.09 -0.61 -13.18
C PHE A 241 6.54 -1.05 -11.82
N VAL A 242 7.17 -0.65 -10.71
CA VAL A 242 6.66 -0.91 -9.36
C VAL A 242 5.29 -0.25 -9.15
N VAL A 243 5.11 1.00 -9.57
CA VAL A 243 3.82 1.71 -9.48
C VAL A 243 2.77 1.05 -10.39
N LEU A 244 3.11 0.72 -11.63
CA LEU A 244 2.20 0.02 -12.55
C LEU A 244 1.77 -1.35 -12.00
N ALA A 245 2.70 -2.10 -11.40
CA ALA A 245 2.39 -3.37 -10.76
C ALA A 245 1.43 -3.18 -9.57
N ALA A 246 1.67 -2.17 -8.72
CA ALA A 246 0.77 -1.83 -7.61
C ALA A 246 -0.64 -1.42 -8.10
N LEU A 247 -0.74 -0.71 -9.23
CA LEU A 247 -2.03 -0.39 -9.86
C LEU A 247 -2.72 -1.64 -10.41
N SER A 248 -1.99 -2.56 -11.05
CA SER A 248 -2.53 -3.85 -11.49
C SER A 248 -3.06 -4.67 -10.32
N HIS A 249 -2.32 -4.71 -9.21
CA HIS A 249 -2.76 -5.35 -7.97
C HIS A 249 -3.99 -4.66 -7.35
N THR A 250 -4.07 -3.34 -7.45
CA THR A 250 -5.27 -2.58 -7.05
C THR A 250 -6.48 -3.02 -7.89
N ALA A 251 -6.33 -3.18 -9.21
CA ALA A 251 -7.39 -3.69 -10.07
C ALA A 251 -7.81 -5.12 -9.67
N ALA A 252 -6.86 -6.02 -9.41
CA ALA A 252 -7.13 -7.37 -8.93
C ALA A 252 -7.95 -7.36 -7.61
N THR A 253 -7.49 -6.59 -6.62
CA THR A 253 -8.16 -6.50 -5.31
C THR A 253 -9.56 -5.88 -5.37
N LEU A 254 -9.81 -4.96 -6.30
CA LEU A 254 -11.14 -4.41 -6.53
C LEU A 254 -12.08 -5.43 -7.19
N VAL A 255 -11.57 -6.22 -8.14
CA VAL A 255 -12.35 -7.29 -8.80
C VAL A 255 -12.77 -8.37 -7.79
N ILE A 256 -11.87 -8.79 -6.91
CA ILE A 256 -12.21 -9.81 -5.90
C ILE A 256 -13.12 -9.25 -4.79
N LEU A 257 -13.01 -7.96 -4.46
CA LEU A 257 -13.94 -7.29 -3.56
C LEU A 257 -15.34 -7.20 -4.17
N ASP A 258 -15.45 -6.90 -5.47
CA ASP A 258 -16.74 -6.90 -6.19
C ASP A 258 -17.36 -8.30 -6.24
N PHE A 259 -16.55 -9.34 -6.51
CA PHE A 259 -16.98 -10.73 -6.38
C PHE A 259 -17.57 -11.02 -5.00
N ARG A 260 -16.89 -10.59 -3.93
CA ARG A 260 -17.37 -10.82 -2.57
C ARG A 260 -18.67 -10.06 -2.28
N ARG A 261 -18.81 -8.82 -2.78
CA ARG A 261 -20.04 -8.01 -2.63
C ARG A 261 -21.25 -8.66 -3.28
N LYS A 262 -21.05 -9.35 -4.41
CA LYS A 262 -22.12 -10.07 -5.11
C LYS A 262 -22.46 -11.41 -4.45
N SER A 263 -21.55 -11.97 -3.66
CA SER A 263 -21.70 -13.27 -2.98
C SER A 263 -21.32 -13.18 -1.49
N PRO A 264 -22.12 -12.48 -0.65
CA PRO A 264 -21.80 -12.27 0.77
C PRO A 264 -22.03 -13.52 1.62
N ALA A 265 -23.02 -14.35 1.26
CA ALA A 265 -23.35 -15.55 2.00
C ALA A 265 -22.32 -16.66 1.76
N CYS A 266 -21.83 -17.24 2.85
CA CYS A 266 -21.07 -18.48 2.81
C CYS A 266 -22.06 -19.64 2.89
N THR A 267 -22.15 -20.45 1.83
CA THR A 267 -22.91 -21.69 1.88
C THR A 267 -22.23 -22.65 2.85
N LEU A 268 -22.96 -23.03 3.90
CA LEU A 268 -22.54 -24.03 4.91
C LEU A 268 -22.30 -25.40 4.28
#